data_AF-A0A141R9T9-F1
#
_entry.id   AF-A0A141R9T9-F1
#
_cell.length_a   1.000
_cell.length_b   1.000
_cell.length_c   1.000
_cell.angle_alpha   90.00
_cell.angle_beta   90.00
_cell.angle_gamma   90.00
#
_symmetry.space_group_name_H-M   'P 1'
#
loop_
_entity.id
_entity.type
_entity.pdbx_description
1 polymer ?
#
loop_
_entity_poly.entity_id
_entity_poly.type
_entity_poly.pdbx_seq_one_letter_code
_entity_poly.pdbx_strand_id
1 'polypeptide(L)'
;LLDALGYIKDNLAPDLSYRWSCRMAICGSCGMMVNNVPKLACKTFLRDYTDGMKVEALANFPIERDLVVDMTHFIESLEAIKPYIIGNSRTADQGTNIQTPAQMAKYHQFSGCINCGLCYAACPQFGLNPEFIGPAAITLAHRYNEDSRDHGKKERMAQLNSQNGVWSCTFVGYCSEVCPKHVDPAAAIQQGKVESSKDFLIATLKPR
;
A
#
# COMPACT_ATOMS: atom_id res chain seq x y z
N LEU A 1 13.69 14.11 11.02
CA LEU A 1 12.66 13.77 12.03
C LEU A 1 13.06 12.52 12.81
N LEU A 2 13.37 11.41 12.16
CA LEU A 2 13.75 10.18 12.87
C LEU A 2 14.88 10.40 13.90
N ASP A 3 15.94 11.13 13.55
CA ASP A 3 17.05 11.40 14.47
C ASP A 3 16.61 12.26 15.67
N ALA A 4 15.66 13.19 15.48
CA ALA A 4 15.09 13.97 16.58
C ALA A 4 14.26 13.09 17.53
N LEU A 5 13.47 12.15 16.99
CA LEU A 5 12.76 11.16 17.82
C LEU A 5 13.73 10.26 18.58
N GLY A 6 14.87 9.92 17.97
CA GLY A 6 15.99 9.25 18.63
C GLY A 6 16.51 10.05 19.81
N TYR A 7 16.90 11.31 19.57
CA TYR A 7 17.40 12.19 20.60
C TYR A 7 16.39 12.39 21.76
N ILE A 8 15.12 12.62 21.44
CA ILE A 8 14.04 12.77 22.44
C ILE A 8 13.95 11.50 23.29
N LYS A 9 13.91 10.32 22.65
CA LYS A 9 13.84 9.06 23.39
C LYS A 9 15.06 8.85 24.27
N ASP A 10 16.26 9.07 23.74
CA ASP A 10 17.49 8.74 24.46
C ASP A 10 17.80 9.70 25.62
N ASN A 11 17.33 10.95 25.54
CA ASN A 11 17.76 12.01 26.46
C ASN A 11 16.64 12.69 27.25
N LEU A 12 15.40 12.71 26.72
CA LEU A 12 14.32 13.55 27.25
C LEU A 12 13.09 12.77 27.71
N ALA A 13 12.68 11.75 26.95
CA ALA A 13 11.49 10.93 27.19
C ALA A 13 11.75 9.45 26.83
N PRO A 14 12.44 8.68 27.69
CA PRO A 14 12.80 7.28 27.42
C PRO A 14 11.63 6.33 27.17
N ASP A 15 10.45 6.67 27.67
CA ASP A 15 9.20 5.94 27.50
C ASP A 15 8.53 6.16 26.14
N LEU A 16 8.95 7.15 25.34
CA LEU A 16 8.44 7.39 23.99
C LEU A 16 8.64 6.17 23.09
N SER A 17 7.58 5.73 22.42
CA SER A 17 7.57 4.57 21.53
C SER A 17 7.24 4.94 20.09
N TYR A 18 8.05 4.43 19.15
CA TYR A 18 7.84 4.56 17.71
C TYR A 18 8.59 3.44 16.98
N ARG A 19 8.11 3.04 15.80
CA ARG A 19 8.76 2.02 14.97
C ARG A 19 9.79 2.65 14.02
N TRP A 20 10.96 2.02 13.91
CA TRP A 20 11.98 2.39 12.93
C TRP A 20 12.90 1.19 12.64
N SER A 21 13.64 1.26 11.52
CA SER A 21 14.64 0.24 11.19
C SER A 21 15.70 0.80 10.21
N CYS A 22 15.43 0.81 8.90
CA CYS A 22 16.47 1.03 7.87
C CYS A 22 17.12 2.42 7.78
N ARG A 23 16.47 3.47 8.30
CA ARG A 23 16.90 4.88 8.19
C ARG A 23 17.07 5.45 6.76
N MET A 24 16.69 4.72 5.71
CA MET A 24 16.88 5.10 4.31
C MET A 24 15.62 4.92 3.43
N ALA A 25 14.44 5.06 4.03
CA ALA A 25 13.15 5.05 3.34
C ALA A 25 12.86 3.80 2.48
N ILE A 26 13.28 2.62 2.95
CA ILE A 26 13.03 1.35 2.24
C ILE A 26 12.20 0.33 3.03
N CYS A 27 12.29 0.30 4.37
CA CYS A 27 11.54 -0.68 5.19
C CYS A 27 10.07 -0.30 5.46
N GLY A 28 9.70 0.96 5.30
CA GLY A 28 8.34 1.47 5.59
C GLY A 28 7.98 1.67 7.07
N SER A 29 8.78 1.20 8.03
CA SER A 29 8.37 1.13 9.45
C SER A 29 8.10 2.46 10.15
N CYS A 30 8.76 3.54 9.75
CA CYS A 30 8.67 4.84 10.43
C CYS A 30 7.60 5.79 9.83
N GLY A 31 6.49 5.23 9.37
CA GLY A 31 5.34 6.01 8.91
C GLY A 31 4.61 6.67 10.07
N MET A 32 4.33 7.97 9.96
CA MET A 32 3.63 8.77 10.97
C MET A 32 3.00 10.01 10.33
N MET A 33 2.15 10.71 11.07
CA MET A 33 1.58 11.99 10.63
C MET A 33 2.53 13.12 11.03
N VAL A 34 2.81 14.02 10.09
CA VAL A 34 3.62 15.22 10.32
C VAL A 34 2.84 16.41 9.78
N ASN A 35 2.39 17.31 10.66
CA ASN A 35 1.50 18.43 10.32
C ASN A 35 0.30 17.98 9.46
N ASN A 36 -0.41 16.92 9.92
CA ASN A 36 -1.55 16.30 9.23
C ASN A 36 -1.24 15.63 7.86
N VAL A 37 0.04 15.50 7.48
CA VAL A 37 0.45 14.79 6.26
C VAL A 37 1.17 13.50 6.63
N PRO A 38 0.77 12.33 6.09
CA PRO A 38 1.47 11.08 6.35
C PRO A 38 2.85 11.09 5.67
N LYS A 39 3.92 10.88 6.44
CA LYS A 39 5.31 10.89 5.96
C LYS A 39 6.15 9.79 6.61
N LEU A 40 7.27 9.46 5.98
CA LEU A 40 8.31 8.64 6.62
C LEU A 40 9.23 9.53 7.44
N ALA A 41 9.40 9.23 8.73
CA ALA A 41 10.25 10.02 9.63
C ALA A 41 11.71 10.12 9.16
N CYS A 42 12.26 9.04 8.60
CA CYS A 42 13.63 9.01 8.08
C CYS A 42 13.81 9.82 6.78
N LYS A 43 12.73 10.18 6.09
CA LYS A 43 12.74 11.00 4.86
C LYS A 43 12.30 12.44 5.12
N THR A 44 11.96 12.78 6.36
CA THR A 44 11.43 14.10 6.73
C THR A 44 12.53 14.95 7.34
N PHE A 45 13.04 15.93 6.60
CA PHE A 45 14.11 16.82 7.06
C PHE A 45 13.55 17.92 7.97
N LEU A 46 14.18 18.14 9.13
CA LEU A 46 13.72 19.14 10.09
C LEU A 46 13.84 20.57 9.56
N ARG A 47 14.80 20.83 8.66
CA ARG A 47 15.01 22.14 8.03
C ARG A 47 13.78 22.64 7.23
N ASP A 48 12.89 21.73 6.85
CA ASP A 48 11.67 22.05 6.12
C ASP A 48 10.53 22.48 7.08
N TYR A 49 10.78 22.53 8.40
CA TYR A 49 9.80 22.76 9.47
C TYR A 49 10.32 23.79 10.49
N THR A 50 10.50 25.04 10.05
CA THR A 50 11.08 26.12 10.88
C THR A 50 10.19 26.56 12.04
N ASP A 51 8.87 26.45 11.90
CA ASP A 51 7.88 26.88 12.90
C ASP A 51 7.54 25.77 13.91
N GLY A 52 8.33 24.69 13.90
CA GLY A 52 8.05 23.46 14.63
C GLY A 52 7.19 22.47 13.84
N MET A 53 6.96 21.31 14.45
CA MET A 53 6.21 20.22 13.82
C MET A 53 5.35 19.48 14.83
N LYS A 54 4.11 19.19 14.43
CA LYS A 54 3.22 18.27 15.14
C LYS A 54 3.42 16.87 14.58
N VAL A 55 3.74 15.92 15.44
CA VAL A 55 3.93 14.51 15.09
C VAL A 55 2.87 13.68 15.80
N GLU A 56 2.15 12.85 15.04
CA GLU A 56 1.08 11.99 15.56
C GLU A 56 1.21 10.58 14.98
N ALA A 57 0.60 9.61 15.66
CA ALA A 57 0.47 8.26 15.16
C ALA A 57 -0.17 8.23 13.76
N LEU A 58 0.15 7.21 12.97
CA LEU A 58 -0.35 7.08 11.61
C LEU A 58 -1.90 7.05 11.60
N ALA A 59 -2.52 7.98 10.88
CA ALA A 59 -3.98 8.14 10.88
C ALA A 59 -4.71 6.90 10.33
N ASN A 60 -5.98 6.74 10.73
CA ASN A 60 -6.87 5.62 10.35
C ASN A 60 -6.48 4.23 10.88
N PHE A 61 -5.46 4.15 11.75
CA PHE A 61 -5.09 2.91 12.43
C PHE A 61 -5.34 3.04 13.94
N PRO A 62 -5.75 1.97 14.64
CA PRO A 62 -5.78 1.94 16.10
C PRO A 62 -4.38 2.20 16.66
N ILE A 63 -4.28 3.02 17.71
CA ILE A 63 -3.01 3.31 18.37
C ILE A 63 -2.75 2.24 19.43
N GLU A 64 -1.60 1.56 19.34
CA GLU A 64 -1.15 0.63 20.38
C GLU A 64 -0.43 1.38 21.51
N ARG A 65 0.48 2.29 21.15
CA ARG A 65 1.25 3.12 22.09
C ARG A 65 1.94 4.27 21.37
N ASP A 66 1.78 5.50 21.86
CA ASP A 66 2.45 6.70 21.34
C ASP A 66 2.32 6.84 19.81
N LEU A 67 3.39 6.63 19.05
CA LEU A 67 3.41 6.69 17.57
C LEU A 67 3.34 5.30 16.91
N VAL A 68 3.11 4.25 17.69
CA VAL A 68 2.97 2.87 17.23
C VAL A 68 1.49 2.54 17.04
N VAL A 69 1.14 2.10 15.84
CA VAL A 69 -0.21 1.72 15.45
C VAL A 69 -0.33 0.22 15.20
N ASP A 70 -1.54 -0.31 15.34
CA ASP A 70 -1.88 -1.67 14.95
C ASP A 70 -2.01 -1.74 13.41
N MET A 71 -1.20 -2.60 12.80
CA MET A 71 -1.14 -2.81 11.34
C MET A 71 -1.82 -4.13 10.91
N THR A 72 -2.47 -4.85 11.83
CA THR A 72 -3.02 -6.20 11.60
C THR A 72 -3.95 -6.22 10.40
N HIS A 73 -4.97 -5.34 10.37
CA HIS A 73 -5.91 -5.26 9.25
C HIS A 73 -5.24 -4.96 7.90
N PHE A 74 -4.17 -4.15 7.90
CA PHE A 74 -3.39 -3.87 6.70
C PHE A 74 -2.67 -5.12 6.19
N ILE A 75 -2.08 -5.92 7.08
CA ILE A 75 -1.42 -7.17 6.73
C ILE A 75 -2.44 -8.19 6.21
N GLU A 76 -3.57 -8.35 6.90
CA GLU A 76 -4.65 -9.25 6.48
C GLU A 76 -5.18 -8.89 5.07
N SER A 77 -5.32 -7.60 4.78
CA SER A 77 -5.71 -7.11 3.45
C SER A 77 -4.67 -7.46 2.37
N LEU A 78 -3.37 -7.41 2.69
CA LEU A 78 -2.32 -7.83 1.78
C LEU A 78 -2.33 -9.34 1.55
N GLU A 79 -2.57 -10.14 2.59
CA GLU A 79 -2.65 -11.59 2.48
C GLU A 79 -3.87 -12.04 1.67
N ALA A 80 -5.02 -11.38 1.85
CA ALA A 80 -6.27 -11.68 1.16
C ALA A 80 -6.15 -11.59 -0.36
N ILE A 81 -5.30 -10.71 -0.88
CA ILE A 81 -5.07 -10.57 -2.33
C ILE A 81 -4.06 -11.57 -2.90
N LYS A 82 -3.53 -12.48 -2.08
CA LYS A 82 -2.56 -13.53 -2.47
C LYS A 82 -1.35 -12.95 -3.23
N PRO A 83 -0.44 -12.24 -2.55
CA PRO A 83 0.61 -11.43 -3.17
C PRO A 83 1.82 -12.28 -3.60
N TYR A 84 1.59 -13.33 -4.38
CA TYR A 84 2.59 -14.26 -4.90
C TYR A 84 2.17 -14.81 -6.26
N ILE A 85 3.09 -15.34 -7.07
CA ILE A 85 2.76 -15.90 -8.39
C ILE A 85 1.89 -17.15 -8.25
N ILE A 86 0.74 -17.19 -8.93
CA ILE A 86 -0.20 -18.31 -8.92
C ILE A 86 -0.28 -18.98 -10.30
N GLY A 87 -0.38 -20.31 -10.31
CA GLY A 87 -0.69 -21.09 -11.51
C GLY A 87 0.45 -21.23 -12.53
N ASN A 88 1.65 -20.74 -12.21
CA ASN A 88 2.83 -20.93 -13.04
C ASN A 88 3.41 -22.34 -12.83
N SER A 89 3.34 -23.19 -13.85
CA SER A 89 3.81 -24.58 -13.80
C SER A 89 5.32 -24.74 -14.02
N ARG A 90 6.04 -23.65 -14.30
CA ARG A 90 7.48 -23.71 -14.57
C ARG A 90 8.25 -24.04 -13.30
N THR A 91 9.14 -25.02 -13.40
CA THR A 91 9.99 -25.46 -12.29
C THR A 91 11.39 -24.85 -12.37
N ALA A 92 12.15 -24.86 -11.27
CA ALA A 92 13.46 -24.22 -11.20
C ALA A 92 14.50 -24.85 -12.16
N ASP A 93 14.41 -26.15 -12.42
CA ASP A 93 15.25 -26.90 -13.37
C ASP A 93 15.05 -26.46 -14.82
N GLN A 94 13.89 -25.88 -15.14
CA GLN A 94 13.60 -25.34 -16.47
C GLN A 94 14.21 -23.94 -16.66
N GLY A 95 14.88 -23.37 -15.65
CA GLY A 95 15.47 -22.04 -15.69
C GLY A 95 14.46 -20.90 -15.52
N THR A 96 14.90 -19.66 -15.74
CA THR A 96 14.11 -18.45 -15.47
C THR A 96 12.84 -18.36 -16.30
N ASN A 97 11.79 -17.75 -15.74
CA ASN A 97 10.61 -17.35 -16.49
C ASN A 97 10.99 -16.35 -17.60
N ILE A 98 10.40 -16.51 -18.80
CA ILE A 98 10.58 -15.56 -19.90
C ILE A 98 9.61 -14.41 -19.71
N GLN A 99 10.12 -13.19 -19.66
CA GLN A 99 9.34 -11.96 -19.60
C GLN A 99 10.05 -10.86 -20.38
N THR A 100 9.34 -10.22 -21.29
CA THR A 100 9.86 -9.08 -22.06
C THR A 100 9.86 -7.80 -21.22
N PRO A 101 10.72 -6.82 -21.52
CA PRO A 101 10.68 -5.51 -20.86
C PRO A 101 9.31 -4.83 -20.94
N ALA A 102 8.60 -4.98 -22.07
CA ALA A 102 7.26 -4.43 -22.27
C ALA A 102 6.21 -5.08 -21.35
N GLN A 103 6.33 -6.38 -21.09
CA GLN A 103 5.46 -7.07 -20.11
C GLN A 103 5.75 -6.60 -18.68
N MET A 104 7.03 -6.47 -18.30
CA MET A 104 7.42 -5.99 -16.97
C MET A 104 6.97 -4.54 -16.74
N ALA A 105 7.08 -3.69 -17.76
CA ALA A 105 6.75 -2.27 -17.68
C ALA A 105 5.30 -2.01 -17.23
N LYS A 106 4.36 -2.92 -17.53
CA LYS A 106 2.95 -2.81 -17.13
C LYS A 106 2.76 -2.73 -15.63
N TYR A 107 3.55 -3.48 -14.86
CA TYR A 107 3.38 -3.57 -13.41
C TYR A 107 4.56 -3.00 -12.62
N HIS A 108 5.67 -2.66 -13.28
CA HIS A 108 6.92 -2.27 -12.62
C HIS A 108 6.73 -1.14 -11.60
N GLN A 109 5.98 -0.09 -11.94
CA GLN A 109 5.72 1.02 -11.01
C GLN A 109 5.02 0.57 -9.71
N PHE A 110 4.17 -0.46 -9.78
CA PHE A 110 3.42 -0.98 -8.62
C PHE A 110 4.26 -1.91 -7.75
N SER A 111 5.39 -2.42 -8.27
CA SER A 111 6.32 -3.27 -7.53
C SER A 111 7.16 -2.50 -6.49
N GLY A 112 7.19 -1.16 -6.57
CA GLY A 112 7.95 -0.30 -5.66
C GLY A 112 7.31 -0.11 -4.28
N CYS A 113 6.16 -0.71 -4.00
CA CYS A 113 5.49 -0.60 -2.69
C CYS A 113 6.37 -1.18 -1.58
N ILE A 114 6.52 -0.43 -0.49
CA ILE A 114 7.29 -0.83 0.70
C ILE A 114 6.39 -1.08 1.92
N ASN A 115 5.08 -1.23 1.71
CA ASN A 115 4.10 -1.56 2.73
C ASN A 115 4.09 -0.61 3.96
N CYS A 116 4.31 0.68 3.72
CA CYS A 116 4.47 1.69 4.78
C CYS A 116 3.17 2.26 5.38
N GLY A 117 1.99 1.87 4.86
CA GLY A 117 0.69 2.35 5.36
C GLY A 117 0.33 3.81 5.05
N LEU A 118 1.23 4.65 4.53
CA LEU A 118 0.95 6.08 4.30
C LEU A 118 -0.27 6.34 3.39
N CYS A 119 -0.47 5.49 2.37
CA CYS A 119 -1.63 5.60 1.49
C CYS A 119 -2.97 5.30 2.19
N TYR A 120 -2.99 4.48 3.24
CA TYR A 120 -4.18 4.21 4.06
C TYR A 120 -4.47 5.40 4.97
N ALA A 121 -3.43 5.96 5.60
CA ALA A 121 -3.55 7.16 6.43
C ALA A 121 -4.05 8.38 5.63
N ALA A 122 -3.66 8.48 4.36
CA ALA A 122 -4.15 9.51 3.44
C ALA A 122 -5.56 9.25 2.90
N CYS A 123 -6.08 8.02 2.97
CA CYS A 123 -7.32 7.65 2.29
C CYS A 123 -8.54 8.00 3.15
N PRO A 124 -9.40 8.96 2.74
CA PRO A 124 -10.60 9.28 3.51
C PRO A 124 -11.61 8.12 3.50
N GLN A 125 -11.67 7.33 2.44
CA GLN A 125 -12.58 6.17 2.38
C GLN A 125 -12.18 5.08 3.37
N PHE A 126 -10.88 4.87 3.59
CA PHE A 126 -10.42 3.93 4.62
C PHE A 126 -10.72 4.47 6.03
N GLY A 127 -10.59 5.78 6.25
CA GLY A 127 -10.98 6.41 7.52
C GLY A 127 -12.48 6.34 7.82
N LEU A 128 -13.34 6.28 6.81
CA LEU A 128 -14.80 6.17 6.97
C LEU A 128 -15.29 4.71 7.01
N ASN A 129 -14.68 3.83 6.24
CA ASN A 129 -15.00 2.41 6.17
C ASN A 129 -13.72 1.57 6.36
N PRO A 130 -13.44 1.13 7.60
CA PRO A 130 -12.30 0.27 7.88
C PRO A 130 -12.36 -1.11 7.21
N GLU A 131 -13.51 -1.54 6.67
CA GLU A 131 -13.59 -2.81 5.94
C GLU A 131 -13.07 -2.69 4.49
N PHE A 132 -12.92 -1.48 3.97
CA PHE A 132 -12.34 -1.26 2.64
C PHE A 132 -10.92 -1.84 2.60
N ILE A 133 -10.66 -2.79 1.70
CA ILE A 133 -9.36 -3.49 1.62
C ILE A 133 -8.19 -2.53 1.37
N GLY A 134 -8.48 -1.34 0.83
CA GLY A 134 -7.57 -0.21 0.84
C GLY A 134 -6.60 -0.13 -0.35
N PRO A 135 -5.90 1.02 -0.47
CA PRO A 135 -5.17 1.35 -1.69
C PRO A 135 -3.97 0.45 -1.97
N ALA A 136 -3.17 0.08 -0.96
CA ALA A 136 -1.98 -0.76 -1.21
C ALA A 136 -2.35 -2.19 -1.60
N ALA A 137 -3.35 -2.79 -0.94
CA ALA A 137 -3.80 -4.15 -1.28
C ALA A 137 -4.31 -4.23 -2.73
N ILE A 138 -5.16 -3.28 -3.14
CA ILE A 138 -5.64 -3.21 -4.53
C ILE A 138 -4.48 -3.00 -5.52
N THR A 139 -3.54 -2.12 -5.19
CA THR A 139 -2.37 -1.87 -6.03
C THR A 139 -1.52 -3.11 -6.21
N LEU A 140 -1.29 -3.87 -5.14
CA LEU A 140 -0.52 -5.10 -5.18
C LEU A 140 -1.26 -6.21 -5.93
N ALA A 141 -2.58 -6.32 -5.77
CA ALA A 141 -3.41 -7.21 -6.57
C ALA A 141 -3.32 -6.88 -8.07
N HIS A 142 -3.41 -5.60 -8.43
CA HIS A 142 -3.25 -5.13 -9.81
C HIS A 142 -1.85 -5.43 -10.35
N ARG A 143 -0.80 -5.21 -9.55
CA ARG A 143 0.59 -5.60 -9.88
C ARG A 143 0.73 -7.05 -10.28
N TYR A 144 0.04 -7.97 -9.58
CA TYR A 144 0.08 -9.40 -9.91
C TYR A 144 -0.80 -9.73 -11.11
N ASN A 145 -1.98 -9.11 -11.24
CA ASN A 145 -2.88 -9.32 -12.37
C ASN A 145 -2.29 -8.88 -13.72
N GLU A 146 -1.36 -7.92 -13.71
CA GLU A 146 -0.64 -7.45 -14.90
C GLU A 146 0.68 -8.20 -15.16
N ASP A 147 1.11 -9.09 -14.26
CA ASP A 147 2.34 -9.88 -14.44
C ASP A 147 2.08 -11.05 -15.40
N SER A 148 2.77 -11.07 -16.53
CA SER A 148 2.62 -12.12 -17.56
C SER A 148 2.94 -13.54 -17.08
N ARG A 149 3.56 -13.68 -15.90
CA ARG A 149 3.94 -14.95 -15.30
C ARG A 149 2.88 -15.47 -14.32
N ASP A 150 1.86 -14.69 -14.01
CA ASP A 150 0.81 -15.00 -13.04
C ASP A 150 -0.51 -15.38 -13.75
N HIS A 151 -1.16 -16.42 -13.24
CA HIS A 151 -2.44 -16.93 -13.73
C HIS A 151 -3.53 -16.91 -12.65
N GLY A 152 -3.31 -16.19 -11.54
CA GLY A 152 -4.20 -16.06 -10.39
C GLY A 152 -5.22 -14.93 -10.50
N LYS A 153 -5.32 -14.23 -11.63
CA LYS A 153 -6.22 -13.07 -11.80
C LYS A 153 -7.65 -13.35 -11.36
N LYS A 154 -8.19 -14.52 -11.73
CA LYS A 154 -9.56 -14.92 -11.35
C LYS A 154 -9.76 -14.96 -9.83
N GLU A 155 -8.77 -15.44 -9.08
CA GLU A 155 -8.83 -15.51 -7.63
C GLU A 155 -8.77 -14.13 -6.98
N ARG A 156 -7.95 -13.21 -7.52
CA ARG A 156 -7.83 -11.85 -7.01
C ARG A 156 -9.02 -10.97 -7.37
N MET A 157 -9.61 -11.17 -8.55
CA MET A 157 -10.78 -10.42 -8.97
C MET A 157 -11.98 -10.64 -8.04
N ALA A 158 -12.09 -11.80 -7.37
CA ALA A 158 -13.12 -12.00 -6.35
C ALA A 158 -13.03 -11.00 -5.19
N GLN A 159 -11.81 -10.69 -4.73
CA GLN A 159 -11.58 -9.66 -3.70
C GLN A 159 -11.82 -8.25 -4.25
N LEU A 160 -11.30 -7.97 -5.45
CA LEU A 160 -11.43 -6.66 -6.08
C LEU A 160 -12.88 -6.30 -6.44
N ASN A 161 -13.70 -7.27 -6.83
CA ASN A 161 -15.11 -7.10 -7.17
C ASN A 161 -16.03 -7.05 -5.95
N SER A 162 -15.52 -7.30 -4.74
CA SER A 162 -16.31 -7.25 -3.52
C SER A 162 -16.82 -5.81 -3.23
N GLN A 163 -17.82 -5.70 -2.35
CA GLN A 163 -18.35 -4.39 -1.93
C GLN A 163 -17.28 -3.49 -1.31
N ASN A 164 -16.31 -4.09 -0.63
CA ASN A 164 -15.17 -3.45 0.00
C ASN A 164 -13.90 -3.48 -0.89
N GLY A 165 -14.06 -3.78 -2.19
CA GLY A 165 -13.01 -3.82 -3.20
C GLY A 165 -12.85 -2.50 -3.94
N VAL A 166 -12.64 -2.54 -5.27
CA VAL A 166 -12.30 -1.34 -6.07
C VAL A 166 -13.38 -0.26 -6.08
N TRP A 167 -14.64 -0.65 -5.86
CA TRP A 167 -15.80 0.24 -5.95
C TRP A 167 -15.97 1.16 -4.74
N SER A 168 -15.38 0.85 -3.58
CA SER A 168 -15.41 1.75 -2.42
C SER A 168 -14.54 3.00 -2.62
N CYS A 169 -13.62 2.98 -3.58
CA CYS A 169 -12.76 4.12 -3.87
C CYS A 169 -13.51 5.25 -4.59
N THR A 170 -13.54 6.44 -4.00
CA THR A 170 -14.12 7.67 -4.59
C THR A 170 -13.16 8.49 -5.44
N PHE A 171 -11.95 7.97 -5.70
CA PHE A 171 -10.93 8.59 -6.56
C PHE A 171 -10.45 9.98 -6.11
N VAL A 172 -10.21 10.15 -4.81
CA VAL A 172 -9.60 11.37 -4.24
C VAL A 172 -8.14 11.57 -4.70
N GLY A 173 -7.40 10.50 -4.96
CA GLY A 173 -6.03 10.57 -5.50
C GLY A 173 -4.92 10.77 -4.47
N TYR A 174 -5.23 11.21 -3.25
CA TYR A 174 -4.22 11.55 -2.24
C TYR A 174 -3.28 10.39 -1.85
N CYS A 175 -3.74 9.14 -1.97
CA CYS A 175 -2.92 7.95 -1.75
C CYS A 175 -1.68 7.88 -2.68
N SER A 176 -1.78 8.40 -3.90
CA SER A 176 -0.67 8.49 -4.85
C SER A 176 0.24 9.67 -4.55
N GLU A 177 -0.32 10.81 -4.15
CA GLU A 177 0.45 12.01 -3.82
C GLU A 177 1.39 11.79 -2.63
N VAL A 178 0.92 11.10 -1.59
CA VAL A 178 1.72 10.85 -0.38
C VAL A 178 2.71 9.70 -0.52
N CYS A 179 2.67 8.93 -1.62
CA CYS A 179 3.48 7.73 -1.76
C CYS A 179 4.98 8.07 -1.82
N PRO A 180 5.80 7.63 -0.84
CA PRO A 180 7.20 8.06 -0.75
C PRO A 180 8.08 7.42 -1.83
N LYS A 181 7.53 6.42 -2.54
CA LYS A 181 8.15 5.63 -3.60
C LYS A 181 7.58 5.94 -4.98
N HIS A 182 6.66 6.91 -5.10
CA HIS A 182 6.02 7.29 -6.36
C HIS A 182 5.29 6.13 -7.05
N VAL A 183 4.77 5.19 -6.25
CA VAL A 183 3.75 4.24 -6.71
C VAL A 183 2.44 5.02 -6.87
N ASP A 184 1.63 4.66 -7.87
CA ASP A 184 0.32 5.29 -8.10
C ASP A 184 -0.87 4.35 -7.77
N PRO A 185 -1.26 4.23 -6.47
CA PRO A 185 -2.43 3.46 -6.09
C PRO A 185 -3.73 3.94 -6.71
N ALA A 186 -3.92 5.26 -6.89
CA ALA A 186 -5.14 5.80 -7.49
C ALA A 186 -5.33 5.27 -8.91
N ALA A 187 -4.28 5.30 -9.74
CA ALA A 187 -4.31 4.74 -11.09
C ALA A 187 -4.52 3.22 -11.09
N ALA A 188 -3.86 2.48 -10.19
CA ALA A 188 -4.06 1.03 -10.07
C ALA A 188 -5.51 0.68 -9.74
N ILE A 189 -6.14 1.41 -8.81
CA ILE A 189 -7.55 1.20 -8.45
C ILE A 189 -8.47 1.51 -9.63
N GLN A 190 -8.24 2.60 -10.38
CA GLN A 190 -9.09 2.91 -11.54
C GLN A 190 -8.96 1.88 -12.66
N GLN A 191 -7.75 1.38 -12.92
CA GLN A 191 -7.56 0.26 -13.85
C GLN A 191 -8.26 -1.01 -13.33
N GLY A 192 -8.20 -1.26 -12.01
CA GLY A 192 -8.97 -2.32 -11.35
C GLY A 192 -10.48 -2.20 -11.54
N LYS A 193 -11.06 -0.99 -11.52
CA LYS A 193 -12.48 -0.77 -11.83
C LYS A 193 -12.82 -1.15 -13.27
N VAL A 194 -11.97 -0.80 -14.24
CA VAL A 194 -12.16 -1.20 -15.64
C VAL A 194 -12.18 -2.72 -15.77
N GLU A 195 -11.25 -3.41 -15.11
CA GLU A 195 -11.20 -4.88 -15.11
C GLU A 195 -12.40 -5.50 -14.39
N SER A 196 -12.88 -4.88 -13.31
CA SER A 196 -14.10 -5.28 -12.61
C SER A 196 -15.34 -5.15 -13.49
N SER A 197 -15.47 -4.04 -14.24
CA SER A 197 -16.56 -3.84 -15.19
C SER A 197 -16.53 -4.86 -16.33
N LYS A 198 -15.34 -5.19 -16.86
CA LYS A 198 -15.20 -6.25 -17.88
C LYS A 198 -15.62 -7.61 -17.33
N ASP A 199 -15.17 -7.95 -16.13
CA ASP A 199 -15.50 -9.22 -15.48
C ASP A 199 -17.02 -9.35 -15.26
N PHE A 200 -17.68 -8.29 -14.77
CA PHE A 200 -19.14 -8.23 -14.64
C PHE A 200 -19.86 -8.44 -15.98
N LEU A 201 -19.44 -7.73 -17.04
CA LEU A 201 -20.04 -7.85 -18.36
C LEU A 201 -19.87 -9.26 -18.94
N ILE A 202 -18.67 -9.84 -18.83
CA ILE A 202 -18.42 -11.22 -19.29
C ILE A 202 -19.28 -12.21 -18.50
N ALA A 203 -19.34 -12.09 -17.17
CA ALA A 203 -20.16 -12.98 -16.34
C ALA A 203 -21.66 -12.88 -16.66
N THR A 204 -22.13 -11.69 -17.03
CA THR A 204 -23.55 -11.44 -17.33
C THR A 204 -23.93 -11.88 -18.75
N LEU A 205 -23.05 -11.66 -19.73
CA LEU A 205 -23.35 -11.87 -21.14
C LEU A 205 -22.92 -13.24 -21.68
N LYS A 206 -22.07 -13.98 -20.95
CA LYS A 206 -21.62 -15.30 -21.39
C LYS A 206 -22.78 -16.30 -21.27
N PRO A 207 -23.21 -16.95 -22.36
CA PRO A 207 -24.23 -17.98 -22.28
C PRO A 207 -23.76 -19.11 -21.36
N ARG A 208 -24.68 -19.58 -20.51
CA ARG A 208 -24.46 -20.71 -19.61
C ARG A 208 -24.34 -22.02 -20.37
#